data_AF-A0A7U9N1S3-F1
#
_entry.id   AF-A0A7U9N1S3-F1
#
_cell.length_a   1.000
_cell.length_b   1.000
_cell.length_c   1.000
_cell.angle_alpha   90.00
_cell.angle_beta   90.00
_cell.angle_gamma   90.00
#
_symmetry.space_group_name_H-M   'P 1'
#
loop_
_entity.id
_entity.type
_entity.pdbx_description
1 polymer ?
#
loop_
_entity_poly.entity_id
_entity_poly.type
_entity_poly.pdbx_seq_one_letter_code
_entity_poly.pdbx_strand_id
1 'polypeptide(L)'
;MDIWALAGFPDDEQEQEAYSLELEYMGDYWKENIVIPYGMTELSEGTYRAAQDILLKKMTKYDYDESDYVGYAYCGKILHILNGKNRAFSKKVFTKSAIFDFENERAQCPGEWDYYLTNCFGDYMRLPSEDERKCANSDIIYRLE
;
A
#
# COMPACT_ATOMS: atom_id res chain seq x y z
N MET A 1 -8.88 0.07 12.74
CA MET A 1 -9.13 0.08 11.30
C MET A 1 -8.13 1.05 10.71
N ASP A 2 -7.19 0.53 9.92
CA ASP A 2 -6.19 1.38 9.28
C ASP A 2 -6.83 2.00 8.03
N ILE A 3 -6.85 3.33 7.97
CA ILE A 3 -7.40 4.09 6.84
C ILE A 3 -6.20 4.61 6.04
N TRP A 4 -6.11 4.17 4.79
CA TRP A 4 -5.00 4.52 3.91
C TRP A 4 -5.43 5.65 3.00
N ALA A 5 -4.63 6.70 2.94
CA ALA A 5 -4.89 7.80 2.01
C ALA A 5 -4.70 7.33 0.56
N LEU A 6 -5.53 7.86 -0.34
CA LEU A 6 -5.41 7.65 -1.78
C LEU A 6 -4.77 8.86 -2.44
N ALA A 7 -3.96 8.62 -3.46
CA ALA A 7 -3.38 9.63 -4.35
C ALA A 7 -3.64 9.25 -5.81
N GLY A 8 -3.51 10.23 -6.71
CA GLY A 8 -3.65 10.02 -8.14
C GLY A 8 -2.59 9.07 -8.71
N PHE A 9 -2.94 8.38 -9.77
CA PHE A 9 -2.06 7.55 -10.59
C PHE A 9 -2.24 7.91 -12.07
N PRO A 10 -1.20 7.75 -12.91
CA PRO A 10 -1.32 7.99 -14.34
C PRO A 10 -2.29 6.99 -14.99
N ASP A 11 -2.83 7.35 -16.15
CA ASP A 11 -3.81 6.50 -16.86
C ASP A 11 -3.15 5.34 -17.63
N ASP A 12 -1.90 5.51 -18.08
CA ASP A 12 -1.16 4.49 -18.83
C ASP A 12 -0.58 3.41 -17.90
N GLU A 13 -0.78 2.14 -18.23
CA GLU A 13 -0.35 1.00 -17.40
C GLU A 13 1.19 0.93 -17.21
N GLN A 14 1.98 1.31 -18.22
CA GLN A 14 3.44 1.30 -18.09
C GLN A 14 3.90 2.42 -17.16
N GLU A 15 3.27 3.59 -17.25
CA GLU A 15 3.51 4.69 -16.31
C GLU A 15 3.07 4.34 -14.89
N GLN A 16 1.96 3.60 -14.73
CA GLN A 16 1.50 3.09 -13.41
C GLN A 16 2.53 2.15 -12.79
N GLU A 17 3.06 1.21 -13.57
CA GLU A 17 4.10 0.28 -13.11
C GLU A 17 5.39 1.04 -12.74
N ALA A 18 5.83 1.96 -13.59
CA ALA A 18 7.01 2.78 -13.32
C ALA A 18 6.86 3.65 -12.06
N TYR A 19 5.70 4.29 -11.88
CA TYR A 19 5.41 5.09 -10.70
C TYR A 19 5.31 4.23 -9.43
N SER A 20 4.75 3.02 -9.54
CA SER A 20 4.70 2.08 -8.42
C SER A 20 6.09 1.65 -7.97
N LEU A 21 6.99 1.35 -8.91
CA LEU A 21 8.39 1.03 -8.61
C LEU A 21 9.14 2.22 -7.98
N GLU A 22 8.84 3.44 -8.41
CA GLU A 22 9.37 4.66 -7.80
C GLU A 22 8.94 4.79 -6.33
N LEU A 23 7.67 4.53 -6.02
CA LEU A 23 7.17 4.53 -4.63
C LEU A 23 7.73 3.38 -3.79
N GLU A 24 7.97 2.21 -4.38
CA GLU A 24 8.66 1.09 -3.71
C GLU A 24 10.09 1.48 -3.34
N TYR A 25 10.85 2.04 -4.30
CA TYR A 25 12.21 2.55 -4.05
C TYR A 25 12.24 3.60 -2.93
N MET A 26 11.26 4.50 -2.89
CA MET A 26 11.20 5.49 -1.82
C MET A 26 10.97 4.88 -0.43
N GLY A 27 10.28 3.74 -0.36
CA GLY A 27 10.13 2.99 0.89
C GLY A 27 11.46 2.44 1.40
N ASP A 28 12.30 1.96 0.49
CA ASP A 28 13.64 1.46 0.85
C ASP A 28 14.58 2.60 1.23
N TYR A 29 14.55 3.72 0.49
CA TYR A 29 15.24 4.95 0.87
C TYR A 29 14.87 5.40 2.29
N TRP A 30 13.58 5.39 2.65
CA TRP A 30 13.12 5.75 3.99
C TRP A 30 13.65 4.80 5.07
N LYS A 31 13.62 3.49 4.82
CA LYS A 31 14.16 2.49 5.76
C LYS A 31 15.65 2.63 5.98
N GLU A 32 16.41 2.91 4.92
CA GLU A 32 17.88 3.03 4.98
C GLU A 32 18.35 4.33 5.63
N ASN A 33 17.61 5.42 5.45
CA ASN A 33 18.07 6.76 5.81
C ASN A 33 17.34 7.40 6.98
N ILE A 34 16.12 6.94 7.31
CA ILE A 34 15.22 7.63 8.27
C ILE A 34 14.80 6.74 9.43
N VAL A 35 14.42 5.48 9.19
CA VAL A 35 14.26 4.51 10.28
C VAL A 35 15.64 4.32 10.89
N ILE A 36 15.79 4.63 12.20
CA ILE A 36 17.08 4.77 12.91
C ILE A 36 18.15 3.88 12.26
N PRO A 37 19.03 4.48 11.43
CA PRO A 37 19.94 3.69 10.62
C PRO A 37 20.85 2.87 11.53
N TYR A 38 21.24 1.69 11.06
CA TYR A 38 22.02 0.74 11.85
C TYR A 38 23.23 1.43 12.52
N GLY A 39 23.22 1.51 13.85
CA GLY A 39 24.30 2.12 14.64
C GLY A 39 24.16 3.61 14.98
N MET A 40 23.05 4.27 14.61
CA MET A 40 22.72 5.63 15.10
C MET A 40 21.74 5.58 16.27
N THR A 41 21.80 6.58 17.15
CA THR A 41 20.82 6.77 18.25
C THR A 41 19.95 8.00 18.06
N GLU A 42 20.33 8.89 17.13
CA GLU A 42 19.66 10.17 16.87
C GLU A 42 19.66 10.46 15.36
N LEU A 43 18.59 11.10 14.87
CA LEU A 43 18.45 11.56 13.49
C LEU A 43 18.28 13.08 13.49
N SER A 44 18.96 13.78 12.57
CA SER A 44 18.81 15.23 12.47
C SER A 44 17.42 15.61 11.94
N GLU A 45 16.80 16.61 12.55
CA GLU A 45 15.49 17.13 12.11
C GLU A 45 15.54 17.61 10.65
N GLY A 46 16.64 18.24 10.23
CA GLY A 46 16.82 18.69 8.85
C GLY A 46 16.83 17.55 7.83
N THR A 47 17.51 16.44 8.15
CA THR A 47 17.51 15.23 7.32
C THR A 47 16.12 14.62 7.23
N TYR A 48 15.43 14.51 8.36
CA TYR A 48 14.06 13.99 8.41
C TYR A 48 13.11 14.82 7.54
N ARG A 49 13.13 16.15 7.70
CA ARG A 49 12.28 17.06 6.92
C ARG A 49 12.58 16.99 5.42
N ALA A 50 13.85 16.97 5.04
CA ALA A 50 14.23 16.85 3.63
C ALA A 50 13.72 15.54 3.00
N ALA A 51 13.85 14.41 3.72
CA ALA A 51 13.31 13.13 3.26
C ALA A 51 11.77 13.15 3.19
N GLN A 52 11.10 13.73 4.19
CA GLN A 52 9.66 13.89 4.20
C GLN A 52 9.16 14.69 2.99
N ASP A 53 9.82 15.80 2.65
CA ASP A 53 9.46 16.63 1.50
C ASP A 53 9.62 15.87 0.18
N ILE A 54 10.70 15.08 0.05
CA ILE A 54 10.91 14.21 -1.11
C ILE A 54 9.78 13.18 -1.21
N LEU A 55 9.49 12.46 -0.12
CA LEU A 55 8.43 11.43 -0.11
C LEU A 55 7.07 12.03 -0.43
N LEU A 56 6.71 13.16 0.18
CA LEU A 56 5.43 13.82 -0.05
C LEU A 56 5.30 14.21 -1.52
N LYS A 57 6.32 14.86 -2.09
CA LYS A 57 6.36 15.23 -3.50
C LYS A 57 6.21 14.04 -4.43
N LYS A 58 6.79 12.88 -4.07
CA LYS A 58 6.66 11.65 -4.86
C LYS A 58 5.26 11.08 -4.75
N MET A 59 4.70 10.94 -3.54
CA MET A 59 3.36 10.37 -3.31
C MET A 59 2.23 11.22 -3.91
N THR A 60 2.39 12.54 -3.98
CA THR A 60 1.39 13.47 -4.53
C THR A 60 1.78 13.98 -5.91
N LYS A 61 2.57 13.21 -6.67
CA LYS A 61 2.99 13.59 -8.03
C LYS A 61 1.81 13.77 -8.98
N TYR A 62 0.77 12.95 -8.81
CA TYR A 62 -0.48 13.03 -9.55
C TYR A 62 -1.61 13.44 -8.61
N ASP A 63 -2.41 14.39 -9.05
CA ASP A 63 -3.52 14.92 -8.26
C ASP A 63 -4.66 13.90 -8.19
N TYR A 64 -5.26 13.76 -7.00
CA TYR A 64 -6.35 12.81 -6.79
C TYR A 64 -7.58 13.20 -7.60
N ASP A 65 -7.98 14.46 -7.64
CA ASP A 65 -9.20 14.91 -8.31
C ASP A 65 -9.08 14.81 -9.82
N GLU A 66 -7.90 15.09 -10.38
CA GLU A 66 -7.63 15.05 -11.82
C GLU A 66 -7.41 13.65 -12.40
N SER A 67 -7.07 12.64 -11.58
CA SER A 67 -6.74 11.29 -12.07
C SER A 67 -7.96 10.37 -12.15
N ASP A 68 -8.08 9.53 -13.19
CA ASP A 68 -9.11 8.47 -13.24
C ASP A 68 -8.71 7.23 -12.45
N TYR A 69 -7.39 7.04 -12.26
CA TYR A 69 -6.80 6.00 -11.43
C TYR A 69 -6.26 6.56 -10.13
N VAL A 70 -6.36 5.75 -9.09
CA VAL A 70 -5.88 6.08 -7.74
C VAL A 70 -5.17 4.89 -7.13
N GLY A 71 -4.31 5.17 -6.17
CA GLY A 71 -3.61 4.14 -5.42
C GLY A 71 -3.22 4.67 -4.05
N TYR A 72 -2.70 3.78 -3.21
CA TYR A 72 -2.33 4.13 -1.85
C TYR A 72 -1.13 5.08 -1.82
N ALA A 73 -1.31 6.22 -1.14
CA ALA A 73 -0.29 7.22 -0.86
C ALA A 73 0.69 6.70 0.21
N TYR A 74 1.48 5.71 -0.18
CA TYR A 74 2.41 4.99 0.68
C TYR A 74 3.72 4.80 -0.07
N CYS A 75 4.86 4.87 0.62
CA CYS A 75 6.14 4.52 0.02
C CYS A 75 6.58 3.17 0.56
N GLY A 76 6.63 2.17 -0.30
CA GLY A 76 6.96 0.80 0.06
C GLY A 76 6.10 -0.25 -0.64
N LYS A 77 6.49 -1.50 -0.37
CA LYS A 77 5.91 -2.71 -0.93
C LYS A 77 5.16 -3.47 0.14
N ILE A 78 3.93 -3.87 -0.17
CA ILE A 78 3.15 -4.83 0.61
C ILE A 78 2.81 -5.95 -0.33
N LEU A 79 3.19 -7.17 0.06
CA LEU A 79 2.97 -8.34 -0.76
C LEU A 79 1.48 -8.41 -1.15
N HIS A 80 1.22 -8.65 -2.44
CA HIS A 80 -0.12 -8.76 -3.04
C HIS A 80 -0.87 -7.42 -3.23
N ILE A 81 -0.78 -6.46 -2.31
CA ILE A 81 -1.58 -5.22 -2.34
C ILE A 81 -0.87 -4.06 -3.06
N LEU A 82 0.42 -3.85 -2.79
CA LEU A 82 1.22 -2.75 -3.34
C LEU A 82 2.42 -3.31 -4.11
N ASN A 83 2.15 -3.99 -5.22
CA ASN A 83 3.19 -4.59 -6.04
C ASN A 83 3.00 -4.20 -7.50
N GLY A 84 3.80 -3.24 -7.98
CA GLY A 84 3.81 -2.79 -9.38
C GLY A 84 2.40 -2.64 -9.98
N LYS A 85 1.97 -3.65 -10.73
CA LYS A 85 0.71 -3.72 -11.48
C LYS A 85 -0.57 -3.65 -10.64
N ASN A 86 -0.53 -4.09 -9.37
CA ASN A 86 -1.73 -4.16 -8.54
C ASN A 86 -2.03 -2.87 -7.77
N ARG A 87 -1.19 -1.84 -7.92
CA ARG A 87 -1.19 -0.66 -7.06
C ARG A 87 -2.19 0.42 -7.50
N ALA A 88 -2.45 0.49 -8.80
CA ALA A 88 -3.40 1.42 -9.40
C ALA A 88 -4.78 0.76 -9.50
N PHE A 89 -5.82 1.49 -9.11
CA PHE A 89 -7.21 1.08 -9.16
C PHE A 89 -8.01 2.17 -9.88
N SER A 90 -9.06 1.79 -10.61
CA SER A 90 -10.02 2.80 -11.04
C SER A 90 -10.62 3.49 -9.81
N LYS A 91 -10.65 4.84 -9.82
CA LYS A 91 -11.26 5.64 -8.74
C LYS A 91 -12.68 5.18 -8.40
N LYS A 92 -13.41 4.68 -9.39
CA LYS A 92 -14.79 4.17 -9.27
C LYS A 92 -14.95 3.04 -8.23
N VAL A 93 -13.90 2.26 -7.99
CA VAL A 93 -13.90 1.18 -6.98
C VAL A 93 -14.23 1.73 -5.59
N PHE A 94 -13.76 2.93 -5.27
CA PHE A 94 -13.89 3.56 -3.96
C PHE A 94 -15.06 4.54 -3.84
N THR A 95 -15.74 4.89 -4.95
CA THR A 95 -16.85 5.87 -4.92
C THR A 95 -18.16 5.25 -4.42
N LYS A 96 -18.34 3.96 -4.65
CA LYS A 96 -19.49 3.20 -4.13
C LYS A 96 -19.08 2.49 -2.86
N SER A 97 -20.03 2.35 -1.94
CA SER A 97 -19.88 1.50 -0.77
C SER A 97 -20.98 0.44 -0.74
N ALA A 98 -20.64 -0.70 -0.16
CA ALA A 98 -21.57 -1.78 0.15
C ALA A 98 -21.43 -2.11 1.64
N ILE A 99 -22.54 -2.42 2.30
CA ILE A 99 -22.54 -2.83 3.70
C ILE A 99 -22.64 -4.36 3.74
N PHE A 100 -21.71 -4.98 4.44
CA PHE A 100 -21.69 -6.42 4.67
C PHE A 100 -21.86 -6.71 6.16
N ASP A 101 -22.53 -7.82 6.44
CA ASP A 101 -22.54 -8.37 7.78
C ASP A 101 -21.26 -9.21 7.95
N PHE A 102 -20.48 -8.91 8.97
CA PHE A 102 -19.25 -9.61 9.32
C PHE A 102 -19.29 -9.96 10.80
N GLU A 103 -19.41 -11.25 11.11
CA GLU A 103 -19.69 -11.76 12.45
C GLU A 103 -20.93 -11.07 13.08
N ASN A 104 -20.74 -10.28 14.14
CA ASN A 104 -21.81 -9.56 14.84
C ASN A 104 -21.86 -8.07 14.46
N GLU A 105 -21.06 -7.64 13.47
CA GLU A 105 -20.87 -6.25 13.08
C GLU A 105 -21.29 -6.01 11.63
N ARG A 106 -21.53 -4.74 11.28
CA ARG A 106 -21.78 -4.32 9.90
C ARG A 106 -20.61 -3.47 9.42
N ALA A 107 -19.94 -3.93 8.37
CA ALA A 107 -18.77 -3.28 7.81
C ALA A 107 -19.12 -2.58 6.49
N GLN A 108 -18.64 -1.35 6.34
CA GLN A 108 -18.69 -0.64 5.06
C GLN A 108 -17.46 -1.01 4.24
N CYS A 109 -17.70 -1.59 3.06
CA CYS A 109 -16.68 -2.04 2.13
C CYS A 109 -16.79 -1.26 0.81
N PRO A 110 -15.74 -1.27 -0.04
CA PRO A 110 -15.84 -0.80 -1.42
C PRO A 110 -17.00 -1.50 -2.15
N GLY A 111 -17.76 -0.76 -2.95
CA GLY A 111 -18.90 -1.29 -3.69
C GLY A 111 -18.47 -2.34 -4.73
N GLU A 112 -17.28 -2.19 -5.28
CA GLU A 112 -16.65 -3.13 -6.22
C GLU A 112 -15.59 -4.00 -5.50
N TRP A 113 -15.95 -4.51 -4.32
CA TRP A 113 -15.10 -5.34 -3.46
C TRP A 113 -14.50 -6.54 -4.18
N ASP A 114 -15.25 -7.22 -5.06
CA ASP A 114 -14.77 -8.41 -5.77
C ASP A 114 -13.62 -8.08 -6.73
N TYR A 115 -13.73 -6.96 -7.46
CA TYR A 115 -12.64 -6.45 -8.29
C TYR A 115 -11.42 -6.09 -7.43
N TYR A 116 -11.63 -5.36 -6.33
CA TYR A 116 -10.56 -4.97 -5.42
C TYR A 116 -9.81 -6.19 -4.84
N LEU A 117 -10.54 -7.18 -4.32
CA LEU A 117 -9.95 -8.38 -3.73
C LEU A 117 -9.29 -9.27 -4.77
N THR A 118 -9.88 -9.40 -5.96
CA THR A 118 -9.26 -10.13 -7.08
C THR A 118 -7.96 -9.47 -7.53
N ASN A 119 -7.93 -8.14 -7.62
CA ASN A 119 -6.74 -7.39 -8.01
C ASN A 119 -5.61 -7.55 -6.98
N CYS A 120 -5.94 -7.49 -5.69
CA CYS A 120 -4.96 -7.67 -4.62
C CYS A 120 -4.49 -9.13 -4.51
N PHE A 121 -5.42 -10.09 -4.43
CA PHE A 121 -5.12 -11.44 -3.94
C PHE A 121 -5.32 -12.55 -4.99
N GLY A 122 -5.79 -12.24 -6.19
CA GLY A 122 -6.10 -13.24 -7.22
C GLY A 122 -7.37 -14.03 -6.89
N ASP A 123 -7.29 -15.36 -6.94
CA ASP A 123 -8.42 -16.26 -6.61
C ASP A 123 -8.64 -16.37 -5.09
N TYR A 124 -9.00 -15.25 -4.46
CA TYR A 124 -9.02 -15.07 -3.00
C TYR A 124 -10.07 -15.92 -2.28
N MET A 125 -11.10 -16.39 -2.99
CA MET A 125 -12.14 -17.28 -2.44
C MET A 125 -11.70 -18.74 -2.42
N ARG A 126 -10.63 -19.09 -3.13
CA ARG A 126 -10.05 -20.42 -3.12
C ARG A 126 -9.00 -20.52 -2.04
N LEU A 127 -9.25 -21.39 -1.07
CA LEU A 127 -8.27 -21.69 -0.03
C LEU A 127 -7.00 -22.29 -0.68
N PRO A 128 -5.80 -21.78 -0.39
CA PRO A 128 -4.55 -22.37 -0.88
C PRO A 128 -4.40 -23.80 -0.37
N SER A 129 -3.57 -24.60 -1.06
CA SER A 129 -3.26 -25.97 -0.60
C SER A 129 -2.55 -25.94 0.76
N GLU A 130 -2.58 -27.04 1.52
CA GLU A 130 -1.98 -27.07 2.87
C GLU A 130 -0.48 -26.71 2.85
N ASP A 131 0.25 -27.16 1.81
CA ASP A 131 1.67 -26.86 1.62
C ASP A 131 1.94 -25.37 1.29
N GLU A 132 0.95 -24.65 0.78
CA GLU A 132 1.01 -23.21 0.47
C GLU A 132 0.56 -22.33 1.64
N ARG A 133 -0.09 -22.89 2.66
CA ARG A 133 -0.52 -22.17 3.88
C ARG A 133 0.66 -21.92 4.83
N LYS A 134 1.70 -21.25 4.34
CA LYS A 134 2.86 -20.84 5.12
C LYS A 134 2.64 -19.44 5.68
N CYS A 135 3.00 -19.22 6.94
CA CYS A 135 3.00 -17.87 7.50
C CYS A 135 4.11 -17.05 6.82
N ALA A 136 3.74 -16.02 6.07
CA ALA A 136 4.70 -15.11 5.41
C ALA A 136 5.46 -14.25 6.43
N ASN A 137 4.87 -14.03 7.61
CA ASN A 137 5.51 -13.35 8.73
C ASN A 137 6.01 -14.41 9.72
N SER A 138 7.15 -15.05 9.42
CA SER A 138 7.89 -15.77 10.46
C SER A 138 8.67 -14.77 11.32
N ASP A 139 7.98 -13.76 11.85
CA ASP A 139 8.58 -12.92 12.87
C ASP A 139 8.79 -13.81 14.09
N ILE A 140 10.05 -13.96 14.45
CA ILE A 140 10.48 -14.56 15.71
C ILE A 140 9.74 -13.80 16.81
N ILE A 141 8.76 -14.44 17.43
CA ILE A 141 8.07 -13.87 18.60
C ILE A 141 9.07 -13.94 19.76
N TYR A 142 9.78 -12.85 20.01
CA TYR A 142 10.58 -12.71 21.22
C TYR A 142 9.63 -12.69 22.41
N ARG A 143 9.69 -13.73 23.26
CA ARG A 143 9.05 -13.70 24.57
C ARG A 143 9.94 -12.84 25.46
N LEU A 144 9.42 -11.69 25.91
CA LEU A 144 10.04 -10.95 27.01
C LEU A 144 9.94 -11.82 28.27
N GLU A 145 11.08 -12.22 28.82
CA GLU A 145 11.20 -12.71 30.19
C GLU A 145 11.17 -11.55 31.18
#